data_AF-A0A4P2Q7V1-F1
#
_entry.id   AF-A0A4P2Q7V1-F1
#
_cell.length_a   1.000
_cell.length_b   1.000
_cell.length_c   1.000
_cell.angle_alpha   90.00
_cell.angle_beta   90.00
_cell.angle_gamma   90.00
#
_symmetry.space_group_name_H-M   'P 1'
#
loop_
_entity.id
_entity.type
_entity.pdbx_description
1 polymer ?
#
loop_
_entity_poly.entity_id
_entity_poly.type
_entity_poly.pdbx_seq_one_letter_code
_entity_poly.pdbx_strand_id
1 'polypeptide(L)'
;MEEAQRAKVIDLARRLLPTLTAEDIRNPHDFPDLDDPDWQFEDGQLAGIESVRFALRGLARDVLGDGEGREARDRSEIGGQAGASHQGGAEGE
;
A
#
# COMPACT_ATOMS: atom_id res chain seq x y z
N MET A 1 -0.93 10.92 -15.79
CA MET A 1 0.16 9.92 -15.94
C MET A 1 -0.39 8.52 -15.69
N GLU A 2 -0.81 8.16 -14.47
CA GLU A 2 -1.44 6.86 -14.17
C GLU A 2 -2.60 6.54 -15.13
N GLU A 3 -3.56 7.46 -15.27
CA GLU A 3 -4.72 7.25 -16.15
C GLU A 3 -4.35 7.01 -17.61
N ALA A 4 -3.37 7.76 -18.12
CA ALA A 4 -2.88 7.60 -19.49
C ALA A 4 -2.17 6.25 -19.69
N GLN A 5 -1.41 5.81 -18.68
CA GLN A 5 -0.76 4.50 -18.69
C GLN A 5 -1.80 3.37 -18.61
N ARG A 6 -2.81 3.51 -17.75
CA ARG A 6 -3.92 2.55 -17.63
C ARG A 6 -4.66 2.39 -18.96
N ALA A 7 -4.98 3.49 -19.63
CA ALA A 7 -5.60 3.46 -20.95
C ALA A 7 -4.72 2.72 -21.98
N LYS A 8 -3.41 2.99 -21.98
CA LYS A 8 -2.45 2.31 -22.87
C LYS A 8 -2.40 0.80 -22.64
N VAL A 9 -2.37 0.35 -21.39
CA VAL A 9 -2.39 -1.08 -21.04
C VAL A 9 -3.68 -1.73 -21.54
N ILE A 10 -4.85 -1.08 -21.34
CA ILE A 10 -6.15 -1.57 -21.84
C ILE A 10 -6.15 -1.66 -23.37
N ASP A 11 -5.67 -0.62 -24.04
CA ASP A 11 -5.67 -0.56 -25.50
C ASP A 11 -4.76 -1.62 -26.11
N LEU A 12 -3.61 -1.92 -25.49
CA LEU A 12 -2.73 -3.01 -25.91
C LEU A 12 -3.36 -4.37 -25.63
N ALA A 13 -3.93 -4.58 -24.44
CA ALA A 13 -4.58 -5.84 -24.08
C ALA A 13 -5.69 -6.21 -25.06
N ARG A 14 -6.51 -5.22 -25.44
CA ARG A 14 -7.63 -5.40 -26.37
C ARG A 14 -7.23 -5.65 -27.82
N ARG A 15 -5.97 -5.37 -28.20
CA ARG A 15 -5.47 -5.80 -29.51
C ARG A 15 -5.28 -7.31 -29.58
N LEU A 16 -4.98 -7.94 -28.45
CA LEU A 16 -4.74 -9.38 -28.32
C LEU A 16 -6.05 -10.11 -27.98
N LEU A 17 -6.79 -9.61 -26.99
CA LEU A 17 -8.05 -10.14 -26.51
C LEU A 17 -9.11 -9.03 -26.46
N PRO A 18 -9.89 -8.82 -27.55
CA PRO A 18 -10.81 -7.69 -27.67
C PRO A 18 -11.89 -7.59 -26.60
N THR A 19 -12.22 -8.70 -25.94
CA THR A 19 -13.26 -8.78 -24.91
C THR A 19 -12.76 -8.40 -23.51
N LEU A 20 -11.46 -8.13 -23.33
CA LEU A 20 -10.91 -7.76 -22.03
C LEU A 20 -11.52 -6.45 -21.49
N THR A 21 -11.95 -6.52 -20.25
CA THR A 21 -12.36 -5.37 -19.45
C THR A 21 -11.15 -4.77 -18.73
N ALA A 22 -11.29 -3.53 -18.24
CA ALA A 22 -10.27 -2.93 -17.38
C ALA A 22 -10.03 -3.73 -16.08
N GLU A 23 -11.03 -4.50 -15.69
CA GLU A 23 -11.08 -5.27 -14.46
C GLU A 23 -10.31 -6.58 -14.59
N ASP A 24 -10.40 -7.21 -15.76
CA ASP A 24 -9.65 -8.41 -16.14
C ASP A 24 -8.14 -8.21 -16.12
N ILE A 25 -7.69 -7.00 -16.52
CA ILE A 25 -6.27 -6.62 -16.55
C ILE A 25 -5.64 -6.62 -15.16
N ARG A 26 -6.45 -6.54 -14.09
CA ARG A 26 -5.94 -6.61 -12.71
C ARG A 26 -5.46 -8.01 -12.34
N ASN A 27 -5.90 -9.04 -13.07
CA ASN A 27 -5.51 -10.44 -12.89
C ASN A 27 -5.09 -11.05 -14.24
N PRO A 28 -3.98 -10.61 -14.84
CA PRO A 28 -3.62 -11.02 -16.20
C PRO A 28 -3.27 -12.51 -16.32
N HIS A 29 -2.97 -13.18 -15.20
CA HIS A 29 -2.74 -14.62 -15.13
C HIS A 29 -3.98 -15.47 -15.45
N ASP A 30 -5.18 -14.90 -15.37
CA ASP A 30 -6.43 -15.57 -15.78
C ASP A 30 -6.58 -15.63 -17.31
N PHE A 31 -5.72 -14.92 -18.06
CA PHE A 31 -5.76 -14.78 -19.51
C PHE A 31 -4.43 -15.24 -20.11
N PRO A 32 -4.19 -16.56 -20.26
CA PRO A 32 -2.91 -17.08 -20.77
C PRO A 32 -2.60 -16.63 -22.20
N ASP A 33 -3.61 -16.23 -22.97
CA ASP A 33 -3.45 -15.67 -24.32
C ASP A 33 -2.97 -14.20 -24.31
N LEU A 34 -2.91 -13.56 -23.14
CA LEU A 34 -2.33 -12.23 -22.92
C LEU A 34 -0.81 -12.33 -22.70
N ASP A 35 -0.10 -12.90 -23.68
CA ASP A 35 1.34 -13.13 -23.64
C ASP A 35 2.06 -12.31 -24.74
N ASP A 36 2.14 -11.00 -24.52
CA ASP A 36 2.79 -10.06 -25.43
C ASP A 36 3.82 -9.20 -24.68
N PRO A 37 5.09 -9.17 -25.12
CA PRO A 37 6.16 -8.44 -24.44
C PRO A 37 5.92 -6.93 -24.33
N ASP A 38 5.31 -6.30 -25.35
CA ASP A 38 5.02 -4.87 -25.32
C ASP A 38 3.93 -4.58 -24.28
N TRP A 39 2.89 -5.41 -24.23
CA TRP A 39 1.87 -5.32 -23.19
C TRP A 39 2.46 -5.53 -21.78
N GLN A 40 3.30 -6.56 -21.57
CA GLN A 40 3.95 -6.86 -20.28
C GLN A 40 4.80 -5.69 -19.79
N PHE A 41 5.54 -5.04 -20.69
CA PHE A 41 6.33 -3.86 -20.36
C PHE A 41 5.45 -2.71 -19.86
N GLU A 42 4.35 -2.42 -20.56
CA GLU A 42 3.45 -1.33 -20.18
C GLU A 42 2.68 -1.61 -18.88
N ASP A 43 2.33 -2.87 -18.62
CA ASP A 43 1.73 -3.31 -17.36
C ASP A 43 2.71 -3.13 -16.19
N GLY A 44 3.97 -3.53 -16.35
CA GLY A 44 5.02 -3.29 -15.36
C GLY A 44 5.24 -1.80 -15.06
N GLN A 45 5.16 -0.95 -16.08
CA GLN A 45 5.24 0.51 -15.91
C GLN A 45 4.03 1.06 -15.13
N LEU A 46 2.82 0.53 -15.38
CA LEU A 46 1.63 0.88 -14.60
C LEU A 46 1.80 0.50 -13.13
N ALA A 47 2.24 -0.74 -12.86
CA ALA A 47 2.50 -1.23 -11.51
C ALA A 47 3.52 -0.36 -10.75
N GLY A 48 4.57 0.10 -11.43
CA GLY A 48 5.56 1.03 -10.87
C GLY A 48 4.95 2.39 -10.49
N ILE A 49 4.14 2.98 -11.36
CA ILE A 49 3.44 4.25 -11.10
C ILE A 49 2.48 4.11 -9.91
N GLU A 50 1.70 3.02 -9.87
CA GLU A 50 0.75 2.75 -8.79
C GLU A 50 1.47 2.54 -7.45
N SER A 51 2.59 1.82 -7.44
CA SER A 51 3.42 1.58 -6.26
C SER A 51 3.94 2.89 -5.66
N VAL A 52 4.49 3.79 -6.49
CA VAL A 52 4.96 5.11 -6.03
C VAL A 52 3.81 5.94 -5.48
N ARG A 53 2.65 5.95 -6.15
CA ARG A 53 1.47 6.69 -5.69
C ARG A 53 0.95 6.16 -4.36
N PHE A 54 0.94 4.84 -4.17
CA PHE A 54 0.59 4.22 -2.91
C PHE A 54 1.55 4.63 -1.79
N ALA A 55 2.87 4.55 -2.03
CA ALA A 55 3.88 4.96 -1.07
C ALA A 55 3.75 6.45 -0.69
N LEU A 56 3.57 7.34 -1.68
CA LEU A 56 3.40 8.77 -1.43
C LEU A 56 2.11 9.09 -0.66
N ARG A 57 1.03 8.34 -0.87
CA ARG A 57 -0.20 8.49 -0.07
C ARG A 57 0.02 8.08 1.39
N GLY A 58 0.77 7.00 1.62
CA GLY A 58 1.17 6.58 2.96
C GLY A 58 2.03 7.64 3.64
N LEU A 59 3.10 8.08 2.96
CA LEU A 59 3.99 9.13 3.47
C LEU A 59 3.24 10.44 3.72
N ALA A 60 2.33 10.86 2.84
CA ALA A 60 1.54 12.06 3.04
C ALA A 60 0.66 11.94 4.30
N ARG A 61 0.10 10.77 4.60
CA ARG A 61 -0.63 10.54 5.84
C ARG A 61 0.29 10.61 7.06
N ASP A 62 1.50 10.07 6.99
CA ASP A 62 2.47 10.09 8.08
C ASP A 62 3.15 11.47 8.27
N VAL A 63 3.21 12.29 7.22
CA VAL A 63 3.83 13.62 7.28
C VAL A 63 2.79 14.70 7.59
N LEU A 64 1.60 14.62 6.99
CA LEU A 64 0.54 15.62 7.13
C LEU A 64 -0.52 15.24 8.18
N GLY A 65 -0.67 13.96 8.52
CA GLY A 65 -1.63 13.49 9.54
C GLY A 65 -1.07 13.49 10.97
N ASP A 66 0.22 13.77 11.12
CA ASP A 66 0.94 13.65 12.39
C ASP A 66 1.06 14.96 13.18
N GLY A 67 0.10 15.87 13.00
CA GLY A 67 -0.15 16.96 13.95
C GLY A 67 -0.96 16.54 15.18
N GLU A 68 -1.86 15.56 15.04
CA GLU A 68 -2.79 15.17 16.12
C GLU A 68 -2.63 13.70 16.56
N GLY A 69 -2.17 12.81 15.67
CA GLY A 69 -2.06 11.36 15.95
C GLY A 69 -0.80 10.93 16.73
N ARG A 70 0.36 11.57 16.49
CA ARG A 70 1.61 11.28 17.21
C ARG A 70 1.54 11.67 18.69
N GLU A 71 0.92 12.81 19.00
CA GLU A 71 0.77 13.32 20.38
C GLU A 71 -0.15 12.44 21.25
N ALA A 72 -1.14 11.77 20.65
CA ALA A 72 -2.05 10.88 21.36
C ALA A 72 -1.41 9.52 21.70
N ARG A 73 -0.53 9.00 20.83
CA ARG A 73 0.20 7.75 21.07
C ARG A 73 1.27 7.92 22.14
N ASP A 74 2.02 9.02 22.09
CA ASP A 74 3.08 9.34 23.05
C ASP A 74 2.52 9.59 24.48
N ARG A 75 1.38 10.28 24.59
CA ARG A 75 0.70 10.52 25.88
C ARG A 75 0.15 9.25 26.53
N SER A 76 -0.23 8.25 25.72
CA SER A 76 -0.70 6.95 26.22
C SER A 76 0.43 6.07 26.75
N GLU A 77 1.66 6.23 26.23
CA GLU A 77 2.83 5.48 26.70
C GLU A 77 3.41 6.06 28.00
N ILE A 78 3.39 7.38 28.18
CA ILE A 78 3.90 8.04 29.41
C ILE A 78 2.96 7.82 30.62
N GLY A 79 1.66 7.61 30.40
CA GLY A 79 0.68 7.32 31.47
C GLY A 79 0.66 5.88 31.98
N GLY A 80 1.29 4.93 31.27
CA GLY A 80 1.25 3.50 31.58
C GLY A 80 2.34 2.99 32.52
N GLN A 81 3.33 3.82 32.86
CA GLN A 81 4.52 3.40 33.61
C GLN A 81 4.71 4.21 34.91
N ALA A 82 3.64 4.39 35.68
CA ALA A 82 3.69 4.89 37.05
C ALA A 82 2.83 4.00 37.96
N GLY A 83 3.30 2.79 38.27
CA GLY A 83 2.53 1.88 39.12
C GLY A 83 3.09 0.48 39.30
N ALA A 84 4.41 0.31 39.37
CA ALA A 84 5.01 -0.93 39.87
C ALA A 84 6.00 -0.59 40.98
N SER A 85 5.45 -0.09 42.09
CA SER A 85 6.18 0.10 43.34
C SER A 85 6.62 -1.25 43.90
N HIS A 86 7.92 -1.48 43.77
CA HIS A 86 8.75 -2.32 44.61
C HIS A 86 8.31 -2.32 46.08
N GLN A 87 7.91 -3.47 46.61
CA GLN A 87 7.96 -3.75 48.05
C GLN A 87 8.64 -5.11 48.24
N GLY A 88 9.92 -5.05 48.61
CA GLY A 88 10.60 -6.12 49.33
C GLY A 88 10.66 -5.78 50.82
N GLY A 89 10.56 -6.80 51.68
CA GLY A 89 11.12 -6.74 53.03
C GLY A 89 10.35 -7.44 54.15
N ALA A 90 10.94 -8.57 54.60
CA ALA A 90 11.13 -9.02 55.99
C ALA A 90 10.04 -9.85 56.72
N GLU A 91 10.37 -11.15 56.86
CA GLU A 91 10.50 -11.98 58.09
C GLU A 91 9.43 -11.98 59.21
N GLY A 92 9.05 -13.20 59.63
CA GLY A 92 8.59 -13.51 60.98
C GLY A 92 7.69 -14.74 61.12
N GLU A 93 8.28 -15.92 61.34
CA GLU A 93 8.01 -16.89 62.44
C GLU A 93 8.73 -18.23 62.22
#